data_AF-A0A534U227-F1
#
_entry.id   AF-A0A534U227-F1
#
_cell.length_a   1.000
_cell.length_b   1.000
_cell.length_c   1.000
_cell.angle_alpha   90.00
_cell.angle_beta   90.00
_cell.angle_gamma   90.00
#
_symmetry.space_group_name_H-M   'P 1'
#
loop_
_entity.id
_entity.type
_entity.pdbx_description
1 polymer ?
#
loop_
_entity_poly.entity_id
_entity_poly.type
_entity_poly.pdbx_seq_one_letter_code
_entity_poly.pdbx_strand_id
1 'polypeptide(L)'
;MAGVTWQAMHYLAGLRALGCDVFYVEDSGAPPYDPASGGVAIDPSPNVAYLATVMRRLDLAERWAYWDAQRDVWHGLDAPQVRALYGSADAIFNLCGATRLRPEHRQGARLCYVETDPIYEQMRVANGDADSIAFLAEHDLLFTYGELLGTPSCTVPVERFTWIPTRPPVALDEWAPRDPGTAYRTIATWENKGKNVEFRGETYQWTKHLNFLRMIDVPRQARTRVELAMDPLDAGVRADLETHGWTLVDPRPISADVDAYRGFVEGLPQGLATAIGEQGATVSEGERQRITIARAILRDAPILILDEPTSALDAETEALIIAALRELMDGRTTFVIAHRLSTIRHADQILVLRDGTIAERGTFDALVDRGGTFTRLYEAQFGKQVKRGAAV
;
A
#
# COMPACT_ATOMS: atom_id res chain seq x y z
N MET A 1 8.80 -2.07 -17.23
CA MET A 1 10.11 -1.40 -17.40
C MET A 1 10.07 0.00 -16.82
N ALA A 2 9.30 0.94 -17.38
CA ALA A 2 9.28 2.34 -16.94
C ALA A 2 9.03 2.60 -15.45
N GLY A 3 8.12 1.86 -14.79
CA GLY A 3 7.88 2.03 -13.35
C GLY A 3 9.10 1.71 -12.47
N VAL A 4 9.86 0.66 -12.82
CA VAL A 4 11.12 0.31 -12.14
C VAL A 4 12.21 1.35 -12.47
N THR A 5 12.24 1.85 -13.71
CA THR A 5 13.12 2.96 -14.08
C THR A 5 12.85 4.19 -13.22
N TRP A 6 11.58 4.60 -13.07
CA TRP A 6 11.20 5.73 -12.21
C TRP A 6 11.63 5.54 -10.76
N GLN A 7 11.50 4.32 -10.24
CA GLN A 7 11.97 3.99 -8.89
C GLN A 7 13.46 4.31 -8.72
N ALA A 8 14.32 3.85 -9.65
CA ALA A 8 15.75 4.16 -9.61
C ALA A 8 16.02 5.66 -9.84
N MET A 9 15.34 6.28 -10.82
CA MET A 9 15.49 7.70 -11.13
C MET A 9 15.19 8.59 -9.91
N HIS A 10 14.19 8.24 -9.10
CA HIS A 10 13.85 9.00 -7.91
C HIS A 10 14.95 9.00 -6.85
N TYR A 11 15.64 7.88 -6.64
CA TYR A 11 16.81 7.82 -5.76
C TYR A 11 17.95 8.67 -6.32
N LEU A 12 18.28 8.52 -7.60
CA LEU A 12 19.35 9.28 -8.25
C LEU A 12 19.13 10.79 -8.17
N ALA A 13 17.91 11.24 -8.53
CA ALA A 13 17.55 12.65 -8.48
C ALA A 13 17.52 13.18 -7.04
N GLY A 14 16.94 12.42 -6.10
CA GLY A 14 16.85 12.81 -4.69
C GLY A 14 18.21 12.93 -4.02
N LEU A 15 19.09 11.94 -4.17
CA LEU A 15 20.44 11.97 -3.61
C LEU A 15 21.28 13.10 -4.20
N ARG A 16 21.15 13.36 -5.51
CA ARG A 16 21.83 14.50 -6.11
C ARG A 16 21.33 15.84 -5.60
N ALA A 17 20.02 15.98 -5.39
CA ALA A 17 19.44 17.20 -4.81
C ALA A 17 19.96 17.47 -3.38
N LEU A 18 20.37 16.42 -2.67
CA LEU A 18 21.05 16.52 -1.36
C LEU A 18 22.56 16.84 -1.48
N GLY A 19 23.09 16.98 -2.69
CA GLY A 19 24.50 17.30 -2.95
C GLY A 19 25.42 16.08 -3.06
N CYS A 20 24.89 14.86 -3.12
CA CYS A 20 25.69 13.65 -3.29
C CYS A 20 26.25 13.54 -4.72
N ASP A 21 27.48 13.05 -4.86
CA ASP A 21 28.04 12.64 -6.14
C ASP A 21 27.54 11.24 -6.51
N VAL A 22 26.56 11.16 -7.41
CA VAL A 22 25.80 9.94 -7.67
C VAL A 22 26.21 9.26 -8.98
N PHE A 23 26.19 7.94 -8.97
CA PHE A 23 26.41 7.07 -10.13
C PHE A 23 25.37 5.94 -10.12
N TYR A 24 24.98 5.49 -11.31
CA TYR A 24 24.14 4.29 -11.47
C TYR A 24 24.98 3.15 -12.02
N VAL A 25 25.01 2.00 -11.34
CA VAL A 25 25.75 0.83 -11.81
C VAL A 25 24.83 -0.38 -11.80
N GLU A 26 24.69 -1.03 -12.96
CA GLU A 26 23.97 -2.28 -13.12
C GLU A 26 24.95 -3.38 -13.51
N ASP A 27 25.38 -4.16 -12.51
CA ASP A 27 26.44 -5.15 -12.62
C ASP A 27 26.03 -6.53 -12.06
N SER A 28 24.72 -6.76 -11.97
CA SER A 28 24.14 -8.03 -11.47
C SER A 28 24.58 -9.25 -12.29
N GLY A 29 24.96 -9.03 -13.55
CA GLY A 29 25.23 -10.07 -14.53
C GLY A 29 23.98 -10.83 -14.99
N ALA A 30 22.80 -10.41 -14.53
CA ALA A 30 21.55 -10.97 -14.98
C ALA A 30 21.24 -10.50 -16.42
N PRO A 31 20.78 -11.40 -17.31
CA PRO A 31 20.26 -10.99 -18.61
C PRO A 31 19.15 -9.95 -18.44
N PRO A 32 19.15 -8.86 -19.21
CA PRO A 32 18.16 -7.82 -19.03
C PRO A 32 16.79 -8.32 -19.49
N TYR A 33 15.73 -7.73 -18.95
CA TYR A 33 14.37 -8.06 -19.34
C TYR A 33 14.08 -7.58 -20.77
N ASP A 34 13.31 -8.35 -21.53
CA ASP A 34 12.76 -7.97 -22.83
C ASP A 34 11.24 -7.76 -22.71
N PRO A 35 10.76 -6.50 -22.74
CA PRO A 35 9.33 -6.21 -22.69
C PRO A 35 8.52 -6.77 -23.86
N ALA A 36 9.13 -7.02 -25.02
CA ALA A 36 8.41 -7.50 -26.19
C ALA A 36 8.07 -9.00 -26.08
N SER A 37 9.00 -9.80 -25.57
CA SER A 37 8.78 -11.23 -25.34
C SER A 37 8.24 -11.57 -23.95
N GLY A 38 8.30 -10.64 -23.00
CA GLY A 38 7.93 -10.91 -21.60
C GLY A 38 8.97 -11.76 -20.86
N GLY A 39 10.18 -11.89 -21.40
CA GLY A 39 11.25 -12.76 -20.91
C GLY A 39 12.56 -12.02 -20.71
N VAL A 40 13.67 -12.75 -20.82
CA VAL A 40 15.03 -12.18 -20.79
C VAL A 40 15.60 -12.05 -22.19
N ALA A 41 16.34 -10.97 -22.43
CA ALA A 41 17.00 -10.69 -23.70
C ALA A 41 18.38 -11.36 -23.78
N ILE A 42 18.76 -11.80 -24.98
CA ILE A 42 20.13 -12.25 -25.30
C ILE A 42 21.01 -11.06 -25.75
N ASP A 43 20.40 -10.05 -26.36
CA ASP A 43 21.07 -8.81 -26.76
C ASP A 43 20.65 -7.68 -25.82
N PRO A 44 21.58 -7.12 -25.01
CA PRO A 44 21.26 -6.02 -24.12
C PRO A 44 21.17 -4.67 -24.83
N SER A 45 21.52 -4.56 -26.12
CA SER A 45 21.63 -3.28 -26.84
C SER A 45 20.39 -2.37 -26.72
N PRO A 46 19.14 -2.86 -26.83
CA PRO A 46 17.96 -2.01 -26.62
C PRO A 46 17.85 -1.47 -25.19
N ASN A 47 18.16 -2.31 -24.19
CA ASN A 47 18.14 -1.93 -22.78
C ASN A 47 19.24 -0.91 -22.46
N VAL A 48 20.46 -1.11 -22.99
CA VAL A 48 21.57 -0.17 -22.86
C VAL A 48 21.26 1.18 -23.50
N ALA A 49 20.67 1.19 -24.70
CA ALA A 49 20.27 2.43 -25.38
C ALA A 49 19.18 3.20 -24.61
N TYR A 50 18.22 2.46 -24.04
CA TYR A 50 17.20 3.01 -23.16
C TYR A 50 17.83 3.61 -21.88
N LEU A 51 18.69 2.85 -21.20
CA LEU A 51 19.40 3.31 -20.00
C LEU A 51 20.23 4.57 -20.28
N ALA A 52 21.01 4.59 -21.36
CA ALA A 52 21.80 5.76 -21.75
C ALA A 52 20.94 7.01 -21.99
N THR A 53 19.73 6.83 -22.55
CA THR A 53 18.78 7.93 -22.76
C THR A 53 18.23 8.46 -21.43
N VAL A 54 17.86 7.58 -20.51
CA VAL A 54 17.41 7.94 -19.16
C VAL A 54 18.51 8.65 -18.37
N MET A 55 19.73 8.13 -18.40
CA MET A 55 20.88 8.73 -17.70
C MET A 55 21.20 10.12 -18.24
N ARG A 56 21.14 10.33 -19.56
CA ARG A 56 21.32 11.67 -20.16
C ARG A 56 20.27 12.66 -19.69
N ARG A 57 19.01 12.25 -19.60
CA ARG A 57 17.92 13.10 -19.07
C ARG A 57 18.19 13.54 -17.64
N LEU A 58 18.73 12.64 -16.82
CA LEU A 58 19.11 12.96 -15.44
C LEU A 58 20.43 13.73 -15.34
N ASP A 59 21.06 14.16 -16.45
CA ASP A 59 22.39 14.78 -16.44
C ASP A 59 23.46 13.87 -15.79
N LEU A 60 23.35 12.57 -16.11
CA LEU A 60 24.25 11.50 -15.69
C LEU A 60 24.85 10.76 -16.89
N ALA A 61 24.95 11.40 -18.06
CA ALA A 61 25.39 10.76 -19.31
C ALA A 61 26.75 10.04 -19.20
N GLU A 62 27.65 10.55 -18.36
CA GLU A 62 28.99 10.03 -18.09
C GLU A 62 29.11 9.37 -16.70
N ARG A 63 27.98 9.10 -16.03
CA ARG A 63 27.92 8.67 -14.63
C ARG A 63 27.08 7.41 -14.44
N TRP A 64 27.20 6.48 -15.38
CA TRP A 64 26.50 5.22 -15.32
C TRP A 64 27.34 4.08 -15.90
N ALA A 65 27.03 2.86 -15.49
CA ALA A 65 27.65 1.67 -16.02
C ALA A 65 26.64 0.53 -16.12
N TYR A 66 26.76 -0.29 -17.16
CA TYR A 66 26.05 -1.56 -17.32
C TYR A 66 27.04 -2.63 -17.75
N TRP A 67 27.02 -3.79 -17.09
CA TRP A 67 27.86 -4.93 -17.44
C TRP A 67 27.06 -6.01 -18.18
N ASP A 68 27.38 -6.21 -19.46
CA ASP A 68 26.95 -7.38 -20.22
C ASP A 68 27.84 -8.58 -19.84
N ALA A 69 27.39 -9.36 -18.86
CA ALA A 69 28.12 -10.54 -18.40
C ALA A 69 28.23 -11.65 -19.46
N GLN A 70 27.39 -11.68 -20.50
CA GLN A 70 27.48 -12.70 -21.55
C GLN A 70 28.67 -12.45 -22.47
N ARG A 71 28.95 -11.18 -22.76
CA ARG A 71 30.05 -10.75 -23.65
C ARG A 71 31.26 -10.23 -22.88
N ASP A 72 31.12 -10.08 -21.57
CA ASP A 72 32.07 -9.42 -20.67
C ASP A 72 32.43 -8.00 -21.15
N VAL A 73 31.39 -7.22 -21.48
CA VAL A 73 31.52 -5.85 -21.99
C VAL A 73 30.84 -4.88 -21.03
N TRP A 74 31.52 -3.76 -20.78
CA TRP A 74 30.96 -2.64 -20.04
C TRP A 74 30.46 -1.56 -20.99
N HIS A 75 29.29 -1.01 -20.69
CA HIS A 75 28.69 0.14 -21.37
C HIS A 75 28.60 1.32 -20.39
N GLY A 76 28.85 2.54 -20.87
CA GLY A 76 29.02 3.71 -20.01
C GLY A 76 30.47 3.76 -19.50
N LEU A 77 30.66 3.72 -18.19
CA LEU A 77 31.99 3.58 -17.58
C LEU A 77 32.60 2.20 -17.87
N ASP A 78 33.90 2.16 -18.09
CA ASP A 78 34.66 0.93 -18.26
C ASP A 78 34.97 0.21 -16.92
N ALA A 79 35.45 -1.03 -17.00
CA ALA A 79 35.71 -1.84 -15.80
C ALA A 79 36.74 -1.20 -14.83
N PRO A 80 37.88 -0.62 -15.29
CA PRO A 80 38.77 0.16 -14.43
C PRO A 80 38.08 1.32 -13.71
N GLN A 81 37.26 2.10 -14.42
CA GLN A 81 36.51 3.23 -13.85
C GLN A 81 35.52 2.77 -12.79
N VAL A 82 34.76 1.70 -13.05
CA VAL A 82 33.80 1.14 -12.08
C VAL A 82 34.51 0.61 -10.84
N ARG A 83 35.65 -0.09 -11.00
CA ARG A 83 36.44 -0.55 -9.85
C ARG A 83 36.98 0.60 -9.01
N ALA A 84 37.45 1.68 -9.66
CA ALA A 84 37.90 2.87 -8.96
C ALA A 84 36.73 3.54 -8.20
N LEU A 85 35.56 3.62 -8.83
CA LEU A 85 34.35 4.14 -8.22
C LEU A 85 33.96 3.37 -6.95
N TYR A 86 33.97 2.03 -6.99
CA TYR A 86 33.73 1.22 -5.79
C TYR A 86 34.77 1.45 -4.69
N GLY A 87 36.02 1.69 -5.06
CA GLY A 87 37.10 2.01 -4.12
C GLY A 87 36.97 3.39 -3.46
N SER A 88 36.30 4.34 -4.11
CA SER A 88 36.13 5.71 -3.60
C SER A 88 34.74 6.01 -3.05
N ALA A 89 33.77 5.08 -3.18
CA ALA A 89 32.40 5.31 -2.76
C ALA A 89 32.27 5.38 -1.23
N ASP A 90 31.52 6.36 -0.72
CA ASP A 90 31.16 6.43 0.70
C ASP A 90 30.05 5.42 1.05
N ALA A 91 29.13 5.18 0.11
CA ALA A 91 28.03 4.24 0.26
C ALA A 91 27.61 3.63 -1.09
N ILE A 92 27.15 2.38 -1.06
CA ILE A 92 26.58 1.67 -2.20
C ILE A 92 25.17 1.22 -1.84
N PHE A 93 24.19 1.65 -2.63
CA PHE A 93 22.78 1.29 -2.44
C PHE A 93 22.41 0.12 -3.36
N ASN A 94 22.15 -1.04 -2.76
CA ASN A 94 21.54 -2.19 -3.43
C ASN A 94 20.01 -2.02 -3.42
N LEU A 95 19.50 -1.31 -4.41
CA LEU A 95 18.06 -1.04 -4.56
C LEU A 95 17.33 -2.32 -5.02
N CYS A 96 16.25 -2.69 -4.33
CA CYS A 96 15.43 -3.87 -4.60
C CYS A 96 16.16 -5.23 -4.45
N GLY A 97 17.45 -5.24 -4.12
CA GLY A 97 18.24 -6.46 -3.99
C GLY A 97 18.59 -7.09 -5.34
N ALA A 98 18.60 -6.29 -6.41
CA ALA A 98 18.86 -6.76 -7.76
C ALA A 98 20.31 -7.25 -7.96
N THR A 99 21.25 -6.75 -7.15
CA THR A 99 22.67 -7.09 -7.23
C THR A 99 23.08 -7.99 -6.07
N ARG A 100 23.76 -9.10 -6.39
CA ARG A 100 24.48 -9.88 -5.40
C ARG A 100 25.81 -9.21 -5.10
N LEU A 101 26.12 -8.98 -3.83
CA LEU A 101 27.34 -8.30 -3.45
C LEU A 101 28.58 -9.16 -3.77
N ARG A 102 29.65 -8.50 -4.23
CA ARG A 102 30.94 -9.11 -4.59
C ARG A 102 32.06 -8.46 -3.76
N PRO A 103 33.24 -9.12 -3.62
CA PRO A 103 34.35 -8.55 -2.86
C PRO A 103 34.76 -7.14 -3.31
N GLU A 104 34.63 -6.83 -4.60
CA GLU A 104 34.90 -5.50 -5.16
C GLU A 104 33.94 -4.40 -4.67
N HIS A 105 32.75 -4.73 -4.16
CA HIS A 105 31.87 -3.72 -3.54
C HIS A 105 32.33 -3.39 -2.11
N ARG A 106 33.12 -4.29 -1.48
CA ARG A 106 33.61 -4.16 -0.09
C ARG A 106 34.98 -3.49 -0.04
N GLN A 107 35.08 -2.29 -0.61
CA GLN A 107 36.34 -1.52 -0.63
C GLN A 107 36.38 -0.34 0.34
N GLY A 108 35.40 -0.24 1.26
CA GLY A 108 35.34 0.80 2.29
C GLY A 108 33.99 1.51 2.37
N ALA A 109 33.20 1.42 1.29
CA ALA A 109 31.83 1.94 1.24
C ALA A 109 30.92 1.25 2.26
N ARG A 110 29.94 1.98 2.78
CA ARG A 110 28.79 1.41 3.49
C ARG A 110 27.85 0.73 2.52
N LEU A 111 27.54 -0.54 2.75
CA LEU A 111 26.64 -1.32 1.91
C LEU A 111 25.20 -1.22 2.45
N CYS A 112 24.34 -0.55 1.70
CA CYS A 112 22.95 -0.28 2.07
C CYS A 112 22.01 -1.13 1.22
N TYR A 113 21.23 -2.02 1.82
CA TYR A 113 20.09 -2.63 1.16
C TYR A 113 18.88 -1.72 1.25
N VAL A 114 18.15 -1.55 0.16
CA VAL A 114 16.85 -0.87 0.17
C VAL A 114 15.77 -1.84 -0.27
N GLU A 115 15.05 -2.40 0.71
CA GLU A 115 13.94 -3.29 0.48
C GLU A 115 12.70 -2.52 0.05
N THR A 116 12.17 -2.89 -1.12
CA THR A 116 10.99 -2.24 -1.71
C THR A 116 9.74 -3.08 -1.59
N ASP A 117 9.89 -4.40 -1.43
CA ASP A 117 8.81 -5.38 -1.24
C ASP A 117 8.99 -6.04 0.14
N PRO A 118 8.56 -5.37 1.24
CA PRO A 118 8.67 -5.94 2.58
C PRO A 118 7.85 -7.22 2.74
N ILE A 119 8.07 -7.92 3.84
CA ILE A 119 7.45 -9.19 4.28
C ILE A 119 8.21 -10.42 3.75
N TYR A 120 8.64 -10.42 2.48
CA TYR A 120 9.18 -11.61 1.84
C TYR A 120 10.47 -12.12 2.52
N GLU A 121 11.49 -11.27 2.61
CA GLU A 121 12.78 -11.65 3.20
C GLU A 121 12.65 -11.93 4.71
N GLN A 122 11.81 -11.18 5.42
CA GLN A 122 11.55 -11.39 6.84
C GLN A 122 10.99 -12.79 7.12
N MET A 123 10.01 -13.23 6.33
CA MET A 123 9.42 -14.56 6.48
C MET A 123 10.42 -15.67 6.15
N ARG A 124 11.21 -15.51 5.08
CA ARG A 124 12.27 -16.48 4.75
C ARG A 124 13.30 -16.60 5.86
N VAL A 125 13.76 -15.48 6.40
CA VAL A 125 14.68 -15.45 7.55
C VAL A 125 14.08 -16.14 8.76
N ALA A 126 12.81 -15.89 9.08
CA ALA A 126 12.13 -16.52 10.21
C ALA A 126 11.94 -18.04 10.02
N ASN A 127 11.83 -18.50 8.77
CA ASN A 127 11.84 -19.91 8.41
C ASN A 127 13.26 -20.53 8.37
N GLY A 128 14.30 -19.75 8.67
CA GLY A 128 15.68 -20.23 8.69
C GLY A 128 16.33 -20.38 7.31
N ASP A 129 15.82 -19.70 6.29
CA ASP A 129 16.36 -19.72 4.93
C ASP A 129 17.79 -19.14 4.90
N ALA A 130 18.76 -20.03 4.68
CA ALA A 130 20.18 -19.68 4.77
C ALA A 130 20.63 -18.65 3.73
N ASP A 131 20.03 -18.66 2.53
CA ASP A 131 20.39 -17.76 1.44
C ASP A 131 19.95 -16.32 1.75
N SER A 132 18.72 -16.15 2.24
CA SER A 132 18.16 -14.85 2.67
C SER A 132 18.95 -14.29 3.84
N ILE A 133 19.27 -15.14 4.81
CA ILE A 133 20.12 -14.79 5.95
C ILE A 133 21.49 -14.31 5.48
N ALA A 134 22.13 -15.05 4.58
CA ALA A 134 23.46 -14.68 4.06
C ALA A 134 23.39 -13.37 3.28
N PHE A 135 22.43 -13.23 2.36
CA PHE A 135 22.21 -12.03 1.56
C PHE A 135 22.02 -10.78 2.43
N LEU A 136 21.16 -10.83 3.44
CA LEU A 136 20.93 -9.69 4.33
C LEU A 136 22.15 -9.39 5.21
N ALA A 137 22.83 -10.42 5.71
CA ALA A 137 24.05 -10.27 6.50
C ALA A 137 25.22 -9.66 5.70
N GLU A 138 25.14 -9.63 4.36
CA GLU A 138 26.15 -8.98 3.55
C GLU A 138 26.09 -7.45 3.61
N HIS A 139 24.98 -6.86 4.05
CA HIS A 139 24.78 -5.41 4.07
C HIS A 139 25.04 -4.83 5.46
N ASP A 140 25.57 -3.59 5.51
CA ASP A 140 25.79 -2.86 6.76
C ASP A 140 24.49 -2.24 7.30
N LEU A 141 23.62 -1.79 6.39
CA LEU A 141 22.36 -1.12 6.69
C LEU A 141 21.24 -1.73 5.86
N LEU A 142 20.09 -1.96 6.50
CA LEU A 142 18.90 -2.55 5.87
C LEU A 142 17.74 -1.56 5.94
N PHE A 143 17.47 -0.85 4.85
CA PHE A 143 16.31 0.01 4.73
C PHE A 143 15.10 -0.77 4.21
N THR A 144 13.89 -0.34 4.60
CA THR A 144 12.64 -0.98 4.14
C THR A 144 11.50 0.01 3.96
N TYR A 145 10.65 -0.23 2.95
CA TYR A 145 9.36 0.46 2.81
C TYR A 145 8.29 -0.01 3.81
N GLY A 146 8.55 -1.08 4.56
CA GLY A 146 7.67 -1.52 5.63
C GLY A 146 7.79 -0.62 6.86
N GLU A 147 7.13 0.55 6.86
CA GLU A 147 7.21 1.54 7.96
C GLU A 147 6.82 0.99 9.34
N LEU A 148 6.01 -0.07 9.36
CA LEU A 148 5.56 -0.71 10.60
C LEU A 148 6.44 -1.89 11.03
N LEU A 149 7.41 -2.32 10.22
CA LEU A 149 8.27 -3.46 10.56
C LEU A 149 9.00 -3.21 11.90
N GLY A 150 8.94 -4.21 12.79
CA GLY A 150 9.51 -4.12 14.13
C GLY A 150 8.71 -3.31 15.15
N THR A 151 7.59 -2.69 14.76
CA THR A 151 6.68 -2.06 15.73
C THR A 151 5.81 -3.10 16.44
N PRO A 152 5.30 -2.84 17.66
CA PRO A 152 4.39 -3.76 18.36
C PRO A 152 3.09 -4.08 17.58
N SER A 153 2.70 -3.22 16.65
CA SER A 153 1.53 -3.40 15.78
C SER A 153 1.78 -4.29 14.57
N CYS A 154 3.03 -4.63 14.26
CA CYS A 154 3.38 -5.47 13.12
C CYS A 154 3.76 -6.88 13.57
N THR A 155 3.10 -7.87 13.00
CA THR A 155 3.32 -9.30 13.34
C THR A 155 4.40 -9.95 12.49
N VAL A 156 5.01 -9.22 11.56
CA VAL A 156 6.08 -9.73 10.69
C VAL A 156 7.36 -9.86 11.52
N PRO A 157 8.00 -11.04 11.52
CA PRO A 157 9.20 -11.29 12.33
C PRO A 157 10.39 -10.47 11.82
N VAL A 158 11.17 -9.88 12.73
CA VAL A 158 12.34 -9.05 12.41
C VAL A 158 13.51 -9.27 13.37
N GLU A 159 13.45 -10.29 14.23
CA GLU A 159 14.33 -10.43 15.39
C GLU A 159 15.81 -10.59 15.02
N ARG A 160 16.11 -11.10 13.82
CA ARG A 160 17.48 -11.36 13.39
C ARG A 160 18.20 -10.14 12.83
N PHE A 161 17.48 -9.18 12.27
CA PHE A 161 18.05 -8.07 11.53
C PHE A 161 17.36 -6.76 11.91
N THR A 162 18.12 -5.69 12.09
CA THR A 162 17.57 -4.37 12.34
C THR A 162 17.21 -3.68 11.04
N TRP A 163 15.94 -3.29 10.90
CA TRP A 163 15.42 -2.60 9.73
C TRP A 163 15.21 -1.12 10.00
N ILE A 164 15.58 -0.28 9.03
CA ILE A 164 15.42 1.16 9.08
C ILE A 164 14.24 1.51 8.15
N PRO A 165 13.09 1.95 8.71
CA PRO A 165 11.95 2.31 7.88
C PRO A 165 12.29 3.55 7.04
N THR A 166 11.89 3.52 5.77
CA THR A 166 12.04 4.63 4.82
C THR A 166 10.86 4.68 3.87
N ARG A 167 10.72 5.78 3.14
CA ARG A 167 9.72 5.94 2.08
C ARG A 167 10.41 5.99 0.72
N PRO A 168 9.75 5.49 -0.35
CA PRO A 168 10.24 5.72 -1.69
C PRO A 168 10.37 7.23 -1.94
N PRO A 169 11.55 7.73 -2.37
CA PRO A 169 11.66 9.13 -2.77
C PRO A 169 10.77 9.39 -3.98
N VAL A 170 10.26 10.60 -4.08
CA VAL A 170 9.53 11.09 -5.26
C VAL A 170 10.12 12.43 -5.66
N ALA A 171 10.80 12.44 -6.80
CA ALA A 171 11.40 13.64 -7.37
C ALA A 171 10.30 14.49 -8.04
N LEU A 172 9.59 15.29 -7.24
CA LEU A 172 8.39 16.03 -7.67
C LEU A 172 8.65 16.99 -8.84
N ASP A 173 9.85 17.53 -8.99
CA ASP A 173 10.20 18.42 -10.11
C ASP A 173 10.09 17.75 -11.48
N GLU A 174 10.17 16.42 -11.51
CA GLU A 174 9.97 15.62 -12.72
C GLU A 174 8.49 15.41 -13.06
N TRP A 175 7.56 15.86 -12.22
CA TRP A 175 6.12 15.63 -12.34
C TRP A 175 5.38 16.97 -12.36
N ALA A 176 5.03 17.42 -13.56
CA ALA A 176 4.39 18.71 -13.78
C ALA A 176 3.10 18.46 -14.57
N PRO A 177 1.98 18.16 -13.90
CA PRO A 177 0.74 17.78 -14.57
C PRO A 177 0.29 18.93 -15.48
N ARG A 178 0.18 18.64 -16.79
CA ARG A 178 -0.18 19.65 -17.79
C ARG A 178 -1.68 19.70 -18.08
N ASP A 179 -2.38 18.58 -17.88
CA ASP A 179 -3.81 18.48 -18.12
C ASP A 179 -4.43 17.34 -17.28
N PRO A 180 -5.20 17.64 -16.22
CA PRO A 180 -5.84 16.61 -15.41
C PRO A 180 -6.91 15.87 -16.22
N GLY A 181 -6.89 14.54 -16.15
CA GLY A 181 -7.89 13.70 -16.84
C GLY A 181 -9.21 13.59 -16.08
N THR A 182 -10.15 12.80 -16.60
CA THR A 182 -11.46 12.58 -15.98
C THR A 182 -11.60 11.21 -15.31
N ALA A 183 -10.54 10.39 -15.33
CA ALA A 183 -10.55 9.02 -14.81
C ALA A 183 -9.44 8.81 -13.77
N TYR A 184 -9.71 7.98 -12.77
CA TYR A 184 -8.67 7.44 -11.89
C TYR A 184 -7.84 6.43 -12.67
N ARG A 185 -6.53 6.66 -12.76
CA ARG A 185 -5.59 5.86 -13.52
C ARG A 185 -4.61 5.17 -12.61
N THR A 186 -4.41 3.88 -12.82
CA THR A 186 -3.37 3.12 -12.13
C THR A 186 -2.77 2.07 -13.05
N ILE A 187 -1.56 1.63 -12.72
CA ILE A 187 -0.81 0.62 -13.45
C ILE A 187 -0.58 -0.54 -12.49
N ALA A 188 -0.93 -1.75 -12.90
CA ALA A 188 -0.68 -2.93 -12.08
C ALA A 188 -0.36 -4.16 -12.93
N THR A 189 0.15 -5.18 -12.24
CA THR A 189 0.25 -6.54 -12.78
C THR A 189 -0.87 -7.34 -12.14
N TRP A 190 -1.55 -8.20 -12.89
CA TRP A 190 -2.63 -9.02 -12.33
C TRP A 190 -2.06 -10.14 -11.46
N GLU A 191 -1.26 -11.01 -12.08
CA GLU A 191 -0.62 -12.13 -11.42
C GLU A 191 0.90 -12.00 -11.46
N ASN A 192 1.51 -12.27 -10.31
CA ASN A 192 2.93 -12.52 -10.19
C ASN A 192 3.12 -13.98 -9.73
N LYS A 193 4.26 -14.59 -10.05
CA LYS A 193 4.58 -15.98 -9.70
C LYS A 193 5.97 -16.07 -9.05
N GLY A 194 6.18 -17.09 -8.24
CA GLY A 194 7.52 -17.51 -7.82
C GLY A 194 8.05 -16.97 -6.49
N LYS A 195 7.25 -16.20 -5.72
CA LYS A 195 7.64 -15.69 -4.39
C LYS A 195 6.59 -15.92 -3.31
N ASN A 196 5.76 -16.97 -3.43
CA ASN A 196 4.87 -17.34 -2.33
C ASN A 196 5.69 -17.83 -1.14
N VAL A 197 5.29 -17.45 0.08
CA VAL A 197 5.97 -17.88 1.30
C VAL A 197 4.95 -18.48 2.26
N GLU A 198 5.27 -19.67 2.76
CA GLU A 198 4.54 -20.30 3.86
C GLU A 198 5.09 -19.77 5.18
N PHE A 199 4.23 -19.26 6.05
CA PHE A 199 4.63 -18.82 7.38
C PHE A 199 3.52 -19.10 8.40
N ARG A 200 3.87 -19.84 9.47
CA ARG A 200 2.93 -20.23 10.55
C ARG A 200 1.65 -20.93 10.05
N GLY A 201 1.74 -21.69 8.96
CA GLY A 201 0.61 -22.42 8.39
C GLY A 201 -0.29 -21.59 7.45
N GLU A 202 0.10 -20.35 7.15
CA GLU A 202 -0.56 -19.47 6.19
C GLU A 202 0.32 -19.26 4.95
N THR A 203 -0.29 -19.29 3.77
CA THR A 203 0.37 -18.99 2.50
C THR A 203 0.25 -17.50 2.17
N TYR A 204 1.37 -16.79 2.20
CA TYR A 204 1.48 -15.43 1.70
C TYR A 204 1.78 -15.45 0.21
N GLN A 205 0.77 -15.10 -0.60
CA GLN A 205 0.89 -15.15 -2.06
C GLN A 205 1.49 -13.87 -2.62
N TRP A 206 2.53 -14.00 -3.46
CA TRP A 206 3.12 -12.88 -4.18
C TRP A 206 2.37 -12.65 -5.49
N THR A 207 1.13 -12.15 -5.38
CA THR A 207 0.23 -11.90 -6.49
C THR A 207 -0.77 -10.80 -6.14
N LYS A 208 -1.20 -10.01 -7.12
CA LYS A 208 -2.07 -8.83 -6.87
C LYS A 208 -3.55 -9.14 -7.07
N HIS A 209 -3.88 -10.12 -7.93
CA HIS A 209 -5.27 -10.43 -8.29
C HIS A 209 -6.16 -10.72 -7.08
N LEU A 210 -5.66 -11.42 -6.06
CA LEU A 210 -6.43 -11.68 -4.83
C LEU A 210 -6.94 -10.42 -4.15
N ASN A 211 -6.15 -9.34 -4.19
CA ASN A 211 -6.57 -8.05 -3.64
C ASN A 211 -7.53 -7.32 -4.58
N PHE A 212 -7.31 -7.40 -5.90
CA PHE A 212 -8.26 -6.84 -6.88
C PHE A 212 -9.64 -7.49 -6.79
N LEU A 213 -9.72 -8.81 -6.60
CA LEU A 213 -10.99 -9.53 -6.45
C LEU A 213 -11.81 -9.01 -5.26
N ARG A 214 -11.15 -8.60 -4.16
CA ARG A 214 -11.82 -8.01 -2.98
C ARG A 214 -12.43 -6.64 -3.26
N MET A 215 -11.96 -5.95 -4.29
CA MET A 215 -12.40 -4.62 -4.69
C MET A 215 -13.00 -4.62 -6.11
N ILE A 216 -13.41 -5.78 -6.61
CA ILE A 216 -13.79 -5.94 -8.02
C ILE A 216 -14.97 -5.04 -8.41
N ASP A 217 -15.95 -4.85 -7.52
CA ASP A 217 -17.13 -3.99 -7.76
C ASP A 217 -16.89 -2.49 -7.54
N VAL A 218 -15.71 -2.07 -7.08
CA VAL A 218 -15.44 -0.65 -6.77
C VAL A 218 -15.71 0.28 -7.96
N PRO A 219 -15.26 -0.02 -9.20
CA PRO A 219 -15.52 0.88 -10.33
C PRO A 219 -17.00 1.06 -10.68
N ARG A 220 -17.85 0.05 -10.48
CA ARG A 220 -19.31 0.17 -10.66
C ARG A 220 -19.94 1.15 -9.68
N GLN A 221 -19.40 1.23 -8.48
CA GLN A 221 -19.90 2.08 -7.40
C GLN A 221 -19.26 3.48 -7.42
N ALA A 222 -18.14 3.64 -8.12
CA ALA A 222 -17.42 4.90 -8.24
C ALA A 222 -18.15 5.87 -9.19
N ARG A 223 -18.20 7.15 -8.80
CA ARG A 223 -18.71 8.23 -9.67
C ARG A 223 -17.72 8.59 -10.79
N THR A 224 -16.49 8.15 -10.67
CA THR A 224 -15.39 8.45 -11.58
C THR A 224 -14.90 7.14 -12.20
N ARG A 225 -14.69 7.14 -13.52
CA ARG A 225 -14.16 5.99 -14.25
C ARG A 225 -12.81 5.56 -13.67
N VAL A 226 -12.58 4.26 -13.56
CA VAL A 226 -11.29 3.67 -13.18
C VAL A 226 -10.65 3.01 -14.40
N GLU A 227 -9.49 3.53 -14.81
CA GLU A 227 -8.65 3.02 -15.89
C GLU A 227 -7.45 2.28 -15.30
N LEU A 228 -7.37 0.98 -15.58
CA LEU A 228 -6.33 0.09 -15.09
C LEU A 228 -5.46 -0.36 -16.26
N ALA A 229 -4.23 0.17 -16.33
CA ALA A 229 -3.22 -0.29 -17.26
C ALA A 229 -2.64 -1.61 -16.75
N MET A 230 -3.06 -2.71 -17.35
CA MET A 230 -2.76 -4.06 -16.88
C MET A 230 -2.99 -5.07 -18.01
N ASP A 231 -2.14 -6.09 -18.05
CA ASP A 231 -2.32 -7.23 -18.94
C ASP A 231 -3.09 -8.33 -18.18
N PRO A 232 -4.35 -8.64 -18.54
CA PRO A 232 -5.10 -9.71 -17.90
C PRO A 232 -4.54 -11.07 -18.31
N LEU A 233 -4.72 -12.08 -17.45
CA LEU A 233 -4.21 -13.44 -17.71
C LEU A 233 -4.78 -14.01 -19.03
N ASP A 234 -6.06 -13.79 -19.27
CA ASP A 234 -6.77 -14.26 -20.45
C ASP A 234 -8.01 -13.39 -20.76
N ALA A 235 -8.73 -13.76 -21.82
CA ALA A 235 -9.96 -13.07 -22.24
C ALA A 235 -11.11 -13.19 -21.22
N GLY A 236 -11.12 -14.24 -20.39
CA GLY A 236 -12.13 -14.43 -19.35
C GLY A 236 -11.93 -13.43 -18.21
N VAL A 237 -10.70 -13.29 -17.71
CA VAL A 237 -10.35 -12.29 -16.70
C VAL A 237 -10.67 -10.87 -17.18
N ARG A 238 -10.37 -10.58 -18.46
CA ARG A 238 -10.73 -9.30 -19.09
C ARG A 238 -12.24 -9.06 -19.03
N ALA A 239 -13.02 -10.02 -19.51
CA ALA A 239 -14.48 -9.89 -19.57
C ALA A 239 -15.10 -9.72 -18.17
N ASP A 240 -14.57 -10.42 -17.17
CA ASP A 240 -15.01 -10.31 -15.78
C ASP A 240 -14.74 -8.90 -15.21
N LEU A 241 -13.53 -8.38 -15.36
CA LEU A 241 -13.17 -7.03 -14.93
C LEU A 241 -14.00 -5.96 -15.64
N GLU A 242 -14.17 -6.05 -16.96
CA GLU A 242 -14.98 -5.11 -17.74
C GLU A 242 -16.46 -5.16 -17.32
N THR A 243 -16.99 -6.36 -17.03
CA THR A 243 -18.33 -6.53 -16.48
C THR A 243 -18.48 -5.78 -15.15
N HIS A 244 -17.44 -5.79 -14.31
CA HIS A 244 -17.37 -5.09 -13.03
C HIS A 244 -17.00 -3.59 -13.13
N GLY A 245 -17.02 -3.02 -14.34
CA GLY A 245 -16.85 -1.59 -14.59
C GLY A 245 -15.40 -1.12 -14.69
N TRP A 246 -14.43 -2.05 -14.65
CA TRP A 246 -13.03 -1.71 -14.90
C TRP A 246 -12.81 -1.38 -16.36
N THR A 247 -12.12 -0.27 -16.65
CA THR A 247 -11.60 -0.03 -17.98
C THR A 247 -10.16 -0.50 -18.05
N LEU A 248 -9.90 -1.55 -18.81
CA LEU A 248 -8.53 -2.04 -19.02
C LEU A 248 -7.84 -1.29 -20.16
N VAL A 249 -6.58 -0.90 -19.93
CA VAL A 249 -5.71 -0.27 -20.91
C VAL A 249 -4.47 -1.15 -21.12
N ASP A 250 -3.99 -1.24 -22.35
CA ASP A 250 -2.76 -1.99 -22.65
C ASP A 250 -1.56 -1.33 -21.92
N PRO A 251 -0.90 -2.03 -20.99
CA PRO A 251 0.20 -1.44 -20.23
C PRO A 251 1.49 -1.33 -21.04
N ARG A 252 1.63 -2.01 -22.19
CA ARG A 252 2.87 -2.05 -22.98
C ARG A 252 3.30 -0.68 -23.51
N PRO A 253 2.46 0.10 -24.22
CA PRO A 253 2.85 1.44 -24.67
C PRO A 253 3.13 2.39 -23.49
N ILE A 254 2.43 2.23 -22.37
CA ILE A 254 2.59 3.06 -21.17
C ILE A 254 3.92 2.72 -20.47
N SER A 255 4.28 1.44 -20.40
CA SER A 255 5.44 0.95 -19.64
C SER A 255 6.73 0.88 -20.44
N ALA A 256 6.66 1.13 -21.76
CA ALA A 256 7.81 1.13 -22.66
C ALA A 256 8.73 2.34 -22.47
N ASP A 257 8.19 3.45 -22.00
CA ASP A 257 8.90 4.72 -21.89
C ASP A 257 8.53 5.47 -20.59
N VAL A 258 9.50 6.20 -20.02
CA VAL A 258 9.29 6.93 -18.76
C VAL A 258 8.34 8.11 -18.90
N ASP A 259 8.28 8.77 -20.06
CA ASP A 259 7.36 9.87 -20.32
C ASP A 259 5.94 9.38 -20.60
N ALA A 260 5.79 8.28 -21.33
CA ALA A 260 4.50 7.62 -21.50
C ALA A 260 3.92 7.18 -20.14
N TYR A 261 4.76 6.59 -19.28
CA TYR A 261 4.38 6.19 -17.93
C TYR A 261 3.95 7.40 -17.09
N ARG A 262 4.79 8.44 -17.06
CA ARG A 262 4.51 9.69 -16.35
C ARG A 262 3.22 10.33 -16.84
N GLY A 263 3.04 10.48 -18.15
CA GLY A 263 1.87 11.10 -18.74
C GLY A 263 0.57 10.32 -18.46
N PHE A 264 0.63 8.99 -18.40
CA PHE A 264 -0.51 8.19 -17.99
C PHE A 264 -0.92 8.48 -16.54
N VAL A 265 0.04 8.53 -15.61
CA VAL A 265 -0.20 8.83 -14.19
C VAL A 265 -0.58 10.29 -13.96
N GLU A 266 0.03 11.25 -14.66
CA GLU A 266 -0.30 12.68 -14.58
C GLU A 266 -1.73 12.98 -15.05
N GLY A 267 -2.30 12.13 -15.90
CA GLY A 267 -3.69 12.24 -16.34
C GLY A 267 -4.73 11.79 -15.31
N LEU A 268 -4.36 11.67 -14.03
CA LEU A 268 -5.30 11.59 -12.92
C LEU A 268 -6.11 12.90 -12.78
N PRO A 269 -7.29 12.89 -12.09
CA PRO A 269 -8.18 14.05 -12.01
C PRO A 269 -7.58 15.32 -11.38
N GLN A 270 -6.53 15.18 -10.57
CA GLN A 270 -5.76 16.28 -10.00
C GLN A 270 -4.25 16.02 -10.16
N GLY A 271 -3.84 15.25 -11.18
CA GLY A 271 -2.46 14.80 -11.33
C GLY A 271 -1.94 14.07 -10.08
N LEU A 272 -0.71 14.36 -9.65
CA LEU A 272 -0.16 13.81 -8.40
C LEU A 272 -0.88 14.28 -7.13
N ALA A 273 -1.60 15.41 -7.17
CA ALA A 273 -2.38 15.88 -6.04
C ALA A 273 -3.71 15.12 -5.89
N THR A 274 -4.03 14.21 -6.82
CA THR A 274 -5.20 13.35 -6.73
C THR A 274 -5.12 12.56 -5.44
N ALA A 275 -6.04 12.84 -4.53
CA ALA A 275 -6.09 12.18 -3.24
C ALA A 275 -6.28 10.66 -3.43
N ILE A 276 -5.21 9.91 -3.27
CA ILE A 276 -5.27 8.49 -2.97
C ILE A 276 -5.55 8.43 -1.48
N GLY A 277 -6.78 8.05 -1.11
CA GLY A 277 -7.23 8.11 0.26
C GLY A 277 -6.43 7.18 1.18
N GLU A 278 -5.38 7.69 1.81
CA GLU A 278 -4.85 7.13 3.06
C GLU A 278 -5.34 7.98 4.24
N GLN A 279 -5.67 7.30 5.34
CA GLN A 279 -6.14 7.89 6.61
C GLN A 279 -7.38 8.81 6.52
N GLY A 280 -8.11 8.78 5.40
CA GLY A 280 -9.39 9.45 5.25
C GLY A 280 -9.32 10.98 5.13
N ALA A 281 -8.20 11.55 4.64
CA ALA A 281 -7.99 13.00 4.58
C ALA A 281 -9.00 13.77 3.70
N THR A 282 -9.72 13.10 2.79
CA THR A 282 -10.72 13.72 1.90
C THR A 282 -12.16 13.32 2.19
N VAL A 283 -12.38 12.66 3.32
CA VAL A 283 -13.67 12.02 3.62
C VAL A 283 -14.33 12.82 4.71
N SER A 284 -15.52 13.36 4.43
CA SER A 284 -16.34 14.00 5.45
C SER A 284 -16.53 13.06 6.63
N GLU A 285 -16.80 13.60 7.81
CA GLU A 285 -16.95 12.82 9.04
C GLU A 285 -17.97 11.67 8.86
N GLY A 286 -19.09 11.92 8.18
CA GLY A 286 -20.09 10.91 7.85
C GLY A 286 -19.61 9.85 6.84
N GLU A 287 -18.79 10.21 5.86
CA GLU A 287 -18.20 9.23 4.94
C GLU A 287 -17.12 8.39 5.63
N ARG A 288 -16.31 8.97 6.50
CA ARG A 288 -15.31 8.25 7.31
C ARG A 288 -16.00 7.22 8.20
N GLN A 289 -17.15 7.58 8.78
CA GLN A 289 -17.98 6.67 9.55
C GLN A 289 -18.51 5.52 8.69
N ARG A 290 -19.03 5.80 7.48
CA ARG A 290 -19.47 4.76 6.52
C ARG A 290 -18.35 3.81 6.11
N ILE A 291 -17.16 4.35 5.79
CA ILE A 291 -15.99 3.53 5.45
C ILE A 291 -15.56 2.67 6.63
N THR A 292 -15.62 3.19 7.86
CA THR A 292 -15.29 2.43 9.07
C THR A 292 -16.26 1.26 9.28
N ILE A 293 -17.56 1.49 9.06
CA ILE A 293 -18.59 0.45 9.10
C ILE A 293 -18.34 -0.59 8.00
N ALA A 294 -18.08 -0.16 6.76
CA ALA A 294 -17.75 -1.06 5.65
C ALA A 294 -16.49 -1.90 5.94
N ARG A 295 -15.46 -1.32 6.55
CA ARG A 295 -14.27 -2.05 6.99
C ARG A 295 -14.58 -3.08 8.08
N ALA A 296 -15.49 -2.77 9.01
CA ALA A 296 -15.93 -3.72 10.03
C ALA A 296 -16.73 -4.89 9.44
N ILE A 297 -17.54 -4.63 8.40
CA ILE A 297 -18.22 -5.65 7.60
C ILE A 297 -17.18 -6.56 6.92
N LEU A 298 -16.25 -5.96 6.16
CA LEU A 298 -15.23 -6.69 5.39
C LEU A 298 -14.26 -7.51 6.25
N ARG A 299 -13.95 -7.03 7.47
CA ARG A 299 -13.02 -7.72 8.38
C ARG A 299 -13.63 -8.97 9.02
N ASP A 300 -14.96 -9.10 9.00
CA ASP A 300 -15.71 -10.19 9.65
C ASP A 300 -15.29 -10.44 11.11
N ALA A 301 -15.11 -9.37 11.87
CA ALA A 301 -14.66 -9.47 13.26
C ALA A 301 -15.77 -10.03 14.17
N PRO A 302 -15.49 -11.03 15.02
CA PRO A 302 -16.50 -11.63 15.92
C PRO A 302 -16.93 -10.70 17.08
N ILE A 303 -16.11 -9.68 17.36
CA ILE A 303 -16.37 -8.66 18.38
C ILE A 303 -16.28 -7.28 17.73
N LEU A 304 -17.31 -6.46 17.97
CA LEU A 304 -17.41 -5.09 17.48
C LEU A 304 -17.44 -4.12 18.67
N ILE A 305 -16.69 -3.02 18.56
CA ILE A 305 -16.76 -1.89 19.48
C ILE A 305 -17.11 -0.68 18.63
N LEU A 306 -18.30 -0.14 18.82
CA LEU A 306 -18.85 0.97 18.06
C LEU A 306 -18.90 2.21 18.97
N ASP A 307 -18.04 3.18 18.70
CA ASP A 307 -18.03 4.46 19.39
C ASP A 307 -18.86 5.47 18.59
N GLU A 308 -20.00 5.87 19.13
CA GLU A 308 -20.96 6.80 18.53
C GLU A 308 -21.20 6.60 17.01
N PRO A 309 -21.66 5.42 16.55
CA PRO A 309 -21.68 5.07 15.12
C PRO A 309 -22.65 5.90 14.26
N THR A 310 -23.37 6.86 14.85
CA THR A 310 -24.40 7.69 14.22
C THR A 310 -24.21 9.19 14.44
N SER A 311 -23.13 9.65 15.08
CA SER A 311 -22.97 11.06 15.48
C SER A 311 -22.81 12.02 14.30
N ALA A 312 -22.25 11.58 13.17
CA ALA A 312 -21.91 12.44 12.03
C ALA A 312 -22.88 12.35 10.83
N LEU A 313 -24.13 11.94 11.05
CA LEU A 313 -25.08 11.62 9.97
C LEU A 313 -26.24 12.63 9.86
N ASP A 314 -26.56 13.00 8.62
CA ASP A 314 -27.81 13.67 8.27
C ASP A 314 -29.02 12.73 8.45
N ALA A 315 -30.21 13.31 8.64
CA ALA A 315 -31.43 12.57 8.99
C ALA A 315 -31.92 11.61 7.89
N GLU A 316 -31.55 11.85 6.62
CA GLU A 316 -31.95 11.02 5.49
C GLU A 316 -31.05 9.77 5.37
N THR A 317 -29.77 9.90 5.69
CA THR A 317 -28.77 8.81 5.62
C THR A 317 -28.73 7.95 6.89
N GLU A 318 -29.22 8.46 8.03
CA GLU A 318 -29.21 7.76 9.32
C GLU A 318 -29.97 6.43 9.28
N ALA A 319 -31.13 6.36 8.61
CA ALA A 319 -31.94 5.15 8.55
C ALA A 319 -31.22 3.99 7.84
N LEU A 320 -30.55 4.28 6.71
CA LEU A 320 -29.79 3.30 5.94
C LEU A 320 -28.58 2.78 6.73
N ILE A 321 -27.89 3.67 7.44
CA ILE A 321 -26.73 3.28 8.26
C ILE A 321 -27.15 2.47 9.48
N ILE A 322 -28.26 2.81 10.13
CA ILE A 322 -28.81 1.98 11.22
C ILE A 322 -29.19 0.59 10.72
N ALA A 323 -29.77 0.47 9.51
CA ALA A 323 -30.06 -0.83 8.92
C ALA A 323 -28.78 -1.65 8.68
N ALA A 324 -27.75 -1.04 8.07
CA ALA A 324 -26.47 -1.69 7.84
C ALA A 324 -25.73 -2.06 9.13
N LEU A 325 -25.82 -1.23 10.17
CA LEU A 325 -25.27 -1.52 11.50
C LEU A 325 -25.98 -2.70 12.14
N ARG A 326 -27.31 -2.80 12.01
CA ARG A 326 -28.06 -3.96 12.54
C ARG A 326 -27.66 -5.25 11.86
N GLU A 327 -27.52 -5.25 10.54
CA GLU A 327 -27.02 -6.39 9.79
C GLU A 327 -25.58 -6.75 10.22
N LEU A 328 -24.72 -5.76 10.39
CA LEU A 328 -23.35 -5.97 10.87
C LEU A 328 -23.30 -6.55 12.29
N MET A 329 -24.19 -6.12 13.19
CA MET A 329 -24.22 -6.58 14.58
C MET A 329 -24.83 -7.98 14.71
N ASP A 330 -25.59 -8.46 13.74
CA ASP A 330 -26.27 -9.74 13.82
C ASP A 330 -25.27 -10.90 13.94
N GLY A 331 -25.50 -11.77 14.93
CA GLY A 331 -24.60 -12.87 15.26
C GLY A 331 -23.25 -12.47 15.86
N ARG A 332 -23.02 -11.18 16.19
CA ARG A 332 -21.73 -10.68 16.69
C ARG A 332 -21.86 -10.05 18.08
N THR A 333 -20.82 -10.20 18.90
CA THR A 333 -20.78 -9.51 20.20
C THR A 333 -20.44 -8.04 19.95
N THR A 334 -21.39 -7.14 20.22
CA THR A 334 -21.23 -5.72 19.92
C THR A 334 -21.34 -4.87 21.18
N PHE A 335 -20.29 -4.12 21.48
CA PHE A 335 -20.32 -3.03 22.46
C PHE A 335 -20.58 -1.72 21.75
N VAL A 336 -21.61 -0.98 22.18
CA VAL A 336 -21.91 0.34 21.63
C VAL A 336 -21.79 1.39 22.72
N ILE A 337 -20.93 2.38 22.49
CA ILE A 337 -20.88 3.62 23.27
C ILE A 337 -21.85 4.57 22.57
N ALA A 338 -23.04 4.77 23.16
CA ALA A 338 -24.14 5.43 22.48
C ALA A 338 -24.51 6.75 23.14
N HIS A 339 -24.64 7.79 22.30
CA HIS A 339 -25.18 9.10 22.68
C HIS A 339 -26.56 9.37 22.01
N ARG A 340 -27.08 8.44 21.20
CA ARG A 340 -28.38 8.57 20.52
C ARG A 340 -29.38 7.51 20.98
N LEU A 341 -30.64 7.93 21.10
CA LEU A 341 -31.75 7.07 21.53
C LEU A 341 -31.99 5.88 20.61
N SER A 342 -31.86 6.08 19.30
CA SER A 342 -32.07 5.06 18.27
C SER A 342 -31.17 3.84 18.47
N THR A 343 -29.97 4.01 19.03
CA THR A 343 -29.03 2.92 19.27
C THR A 343 -29.21 2.28 20.66
N ILE A 344 -29.51 3.10 21.68
CA ILE A 344 -29.67 2.62 23.07
C ILE A 344 -30.92 1.74 23.24
N ARG A 345 -32.04 2.09 22.57
CA ARG A 345 -33.33 1.44 22.77
C ARG A 345 -33.35 -0.05 22.39
N HIS A 346 -32.51 -0.43 21.43
CA HIS A 346 -32.47 -1.78 20.87
C HIS A 346 -31.35 -2.65 21.46
N ALA A 347 -30.62 -2.16 22.46
CA ALA A 347 -29.58 -2.94 23.10
C ALA A 347 -30.20 -4.05 23.97
N ASP A 348 -29.67 -5.27 23.84
CA ASP A 348 -30.04 -6.40 24.71
C ASP A 348 -29.73 -6.11 26.19
N GLN A 349 -28.69 -5.30 26.43
CA GLN A 349 -28.28 -4.86 27.75
C GLN A 349 -27.63 -3.49 27.71
N ILE A 350 -28.03 -2.63 28.64
CA ILE A 350 -27.46 -1.30 28.86
C ILE A 350 -26.65 -1.32 30.16
N LEU A 351 -25.45 -0.76 30.11
CA LEU A 351 -24.58 -0.52 31.26
C LEU A 351 -24.40 0.99 31.45
N VAL A 352 -24.87 1.51 32.58
CA VAL A 352 -24.70 2.93 32.93
C VAL A 352 -23.44 3.08 33.75
N LEU A 353 -22.50 3.87 33.23
CA LEU A 353 -21.25 4.18 33.92
C LEU A 353 -21.37 5.49 34.69
N ARG A 354 -20.89 5.49 35.93
CA ARG A 354 -20.76 6.69 36.77
C ARG A 354 -19.47 6.60 37.59
N ASP A 355 -18.66 7.64 37.54
CA ASP A 355 -17.42 7.77 38.31
C ASP A 355 -16.50 6.54 38.15
N GLY A 356 -16.40 6.00 36.92
CA GLY A 356 -15.58 4.83 36.58
C GLY A 356 -16.17 3.46 36.99
N THR A 357 -17.41 3.42 37.49
CA THR A 357 -18.07 2.18 37.93
C THR A 357 -19.42 1.95 37.23
N ILE A 358 -19.88 0.70 37.16
CA ILE A 358 -21.22 0.39 36.65
C ILE A 358 -22.23 0.74 37.74
N ALA A 359 -22.98 1.82 37.53
CA ALA A 359 -24.04 2.27 38.44
C ALA A 359 -25.32 1.47 38.24
N GLU A 360 -25.69 1.18 36.98
CA GLU A 360 -26.91 0.47 36.63
C GLU A 360 -26.69 -0.49 35.47
N ARG A 361 -27.47 -1.57 35.45
CA ARG A 361 -27.47 -2.60 34.41
C ARG A 361 -28.90 -3.10 34.17
N GLY A 362 -29.31 -3.23 32.91
CA GLY A 362 -30.59 -3.80 32.55
C GLY A 362 -30.99 -3.52 31.10
N THR A 363 -32.21 -3.92 30.74
CA THR A 363 -32.85 -3.51 29.49
C THR A 363 -33.32 -2.05 29.58
N PHE A 364 -33.64 -1.44 28.44
CA PHE A 364 -34.15 -0.08 28.38
C PHE A 364 -35.35 0.13 29.31
N ASP A 365 -36.41 -0.68 29.16
CA ASP A 365 -37.64 -0.52 29.94
C ASP A 365 -37.39 -0.71 31.44
N ALA A 366 -36.59 -1.70 31.82
CA ALA A 366 -36.26 -1.97 33.22
C ALA A 366 -35.43 -0.85 33.88
N LEU A 367 -34.65 -0.11 33.10
CA LEU A 367 -33.89 1.05 33.60
C LEU A 367 -34.75 2.31 33.67
N VAL A 368 -35.65 2.51 32.70
CA VAL A 368 -36.64 3.59 32.73
C VAL A 368 -37.55 3.47 33.94
N ASP A 369 -38.11 2.26 34.18
CA ASP A 369 -39.01 1.98 35.30
C ASP A 369 -38.35 2.18 36.67
N ARG A 370 -37.04 1.93 36.75
CA ARG A 370 -36.25 2.17 37.96
C ARG A 370 -36.08 3.66 38.30
N GLY A 371 -36.30 4.56 37.34
CA GLY A 371 -36.20 6.01 37.59
C GLY A 371 -34.81 6.49 38.01
N GLY A 372 -33.76 5.74 37.65
CA GLY A 372 -32.40 5.92 38.15
C GLY A 372 -31.58 6.98 37.42
N THR A 373 -30.25 6.82 37.47
CA THR A 373 -29.26 7.57 36.68
C THR A 373 -29.52 7.45 35.19
N PHE A 374 -29.91 6.25 34.71
CA PHE A 374 -30.32 6.09 33.31
C PHE A 374 -31.44 7.05 32.93
N THR A 375 -32.54 7.06 33.68
CA THR A 375 -33.72 7.89 33.40
C THR A 375 -33.38 9.38 33.44
N ARG A 376 -32.51 9.81 34.38
CA ARG A 376 -32.06 11.21 34.45
C ARG A 376 -31.23 11.62 33.24
N LEU A 377 -30.29 10.77 32.80
CA LEU A 377 -29.50 11.01 31.58
C LEU A 377 -30.41 11.06 30.35
N TYR A 378 -31.35 10.12 30.27
CA TYR A 378 -32.35 10.05 29.21
C TYR A 378 -33.20 11.33 29.12
N GLU A 379 -33.78 11.77 30.23
CA GLU A 379 -34.63 12.96 30.28
C GLU A 379 -33.86 14.24 29.96
N ALA A 380 -32.60 14.33 30.42
CA ALA A 380 -31.74 15.47 30.15
C ALA A 380 -31.39 15.60 28.65
N GLN A 381 -31.24 14.48 27.95
CA GLN A 381 -30.78 14.45 26.57
C GLN A 381 -31.92 14.47 25.53
N PHE A 382 -33.06 13.84 25.83
CA PHE A 382 -34.17 13.68 24.87
C PHE A 382 -35.47 14.37 25.30
N GLY A 383 -35.47 15.05 26.44
CA GLY A 383 -36.63 15.75 27.00
C GLY A 383 -37.64 14.82 27.70
N LYS A 384 -38.64 15.42 28.35
CA LYS A 384 -39.70 14.69 29.08
C LYS A 384 -40.73 14.09 28.11
N GLN A 385 -40.39 12.97 27.47
CA GLN A 385 -41.33 12.16 26.68
C GLN A 385 -41.28 10.66 27.01
N VAL A 386 -41.14 10.28 28.28
CA VAL A 386 -41.47 8.90 28.68
C VAL A 386 -42.96 8.81 28.96
N LYS A 387 -43.78 8.57 27.92
CA LYS A 387 -45.17 8.15 28.16
C LYS A 387 -45.17 6.74 28.71
N ARG A 388 -45.71 6.58 29.92
CA ARG A 388 -46.09 5.28 30.52
C ARG A 388 -46.91 4.47 29.52
N GLY A 389 -46.34 3.39 28.99
CA GLY A 389 -47.13 2.33 28.39
C GLY A 389 -47.91 1.65 29.50
N ALA A 390 -49.23 1.82 29.51
CA ALA A 390 -50.11 1.06 30.38
C ALA A 390 -50.10 -0.40 29.92
N ALA A 391 -49.93 -1.30 30.88
CA ALA A 391 -50.17 -2.73 30.68
C ALA A 391 -51.63 -2.96 30.27
N VAL A 392 -51.84 -3.64 29.14
CA VAL A 392 -52.90 -4.64 28.90
C VAL A 392 -52.31 -5.72 28.00
#